data_AF-A0A2N0ZWU4-F1
#
_entry.id   AF-A0A2N0ZWU4-F1
#
_cell.length_a   1.000
_cell.length_b   1.000
_cell.length_c   1.000
_cell.angle_alpha   90.00
_cell.angle_beta   90.00
_cell.angle_gamma   90.00
#
_symmetry.space_group_name_H-M   'P 1'
#
loop_
_entity.id
_entity.type
_entity.pdbx_description
1 polymer ?
#
loop_
_entity_poly.entity_id
_entity_poly.type
_entity_poly.pdbx_seq_one_letter_code
_entity_poly.pdbx_strand_id
1 'polypeptide(L)'
;MKGYNVDNFAVLIGIDWADTKHDICEHPTHSKKYHYSIIKHKPEALHEWAMSLKQRYPNQKIAIVCELQKGPLIYALAKYSHLTLFTVNPSTVAKYRKAFTPSGAKDDPSDALIEVEILTLHMDKLAVIEPESAAIRSLAQLVEYRRGLVQSSVDLSNKITATLKNYYPQALEWFGEKDTMIFCDFIERWPSLSKIKRARKHTLLDFFNSHNSHYADINNARITSIKEAMPLTEDKGVIVP
;
A
#
# COMPACT_ATOMS: atom_id res chain seq x y z
N MET A 1 -3.74 -32.59 0.64
CA MET A 1 -2.77 -32.06 1.62
C MET A 1 -3.16 -32.59 2.98
N LYS A 2 -2.23 -33.16 3.76
CA LYS A 2 -2.52 -33.48 5.17
C LYS A 2 -2.81 -32.15 5.88
N GLY A 3 -4.05 -31.95 6.35
CA GLY A 3 -4.40 -30.77 7.11
C GLY A 3 -3.55 -30.71 8.38
N TYR A 4 -3.06 -29.53 8.73
CA TYR A 4 -2.44 -29.33 10.03
C TYR A 4 -3.48 -29.56 11.13
N ASN A 5 -3.10 -30.25 12.19
CA ASN A 5 -3.91 -30.42 13.38
C ASN A 5 -3.23 -29.66 14.53
N VAL A 6 -4.04 -29.09 15.43
CA VAL A 6 -3.59 -28.42 16.66
C VAL A 6 -2.62 -29.30 17.46
N ASP A 7 -2.84 -30.61 17.52
CA ASP A 7 -1.99 -31.59 18.21
C ASP A 7 -0.58 -31.72 17.60
N ASN A 8 -0.32 -31.14 16.42
CA ASN A 8 1.01 -31.09 15.82
C ASN A 8 1.89 -29.98 16.39
N PHE A 9 1.35 -29.13 17.26
CA PHE A 9 2.01 -27.94 17.79
C PHE A 9 2.02 -27.97 19.31
N ALA A 10 3.12 -27.49 19.92
CA ALA A 10 3.24 -27.39 21.37
C ALA A 10 2.46 -26.20 21.96
N VAL A 11 2.34 -25.13 21.16
CA VAL A 11 1.69 -23.88 21.52
C VAL A 11 1.12 -23.23 20.26
N LEU A 12 -0.06 -22.66 20.41
CA LEU A 12 -0.74 -21.82 19.43
C LEU A 12 -0.60 -20.36 19.86
N ILE A 13 -0.27 -19.47 18.94
CA ILE A 13 0.02 -18.07 19.25
C ILE A 13 -0.70 -17.16 18.27
N GLY A 14 -1.33 -16.11 18.77
CA GLY A 14 -1.88 -15.01 17.99
C GLY A 14 -1.06 -13.75 18.23
N ILE A 15 -0.91 -12.95 17.19
CA ILE A 15 -0.06 -11.76 17.18
C ILE A 15 -0.83 -10.63 16.53
N ASP A 16 -1.24 -9.68 17.37
CA ASP A 16 -1.72 -8.39 16.91
C ASP A 16 -0.51 -7.48 16.64
N TRP A 17 -0.27 -7.20 15.35
CA TRP A 17 0.90 -6.46 14.89
C TRP A 17 0.61 -4.96 14.73
N ALA A 18 1.19 -4.12 15.58
CA ALA A 18 1.12 -2.67 15.45
C ALA A 18 2.50 -1.98 15.35
N ASP A 19 2.49 -0.67 15.06
CA ASP A 19 3.71 0.11 14.76
C ASP A 19 4.64 0.35 15.96
N THR A 20 4.14 0.17 17.19
CA THR A 20 4.91 0.48 18.41
C THR A 20 5.16 -0.74 19.29
N LYS A 21 4.18 -1.63 19.37
CA LYS A 21 4.20 -2.86 20.15
C LYS A 21 3.36 -3.94 19.47
N HIS A 22 3.61 -5.18 19.85
CA HIS A 22 2.85 -6.34 19.38
C HIS A 22 2.28 -7.05 20.59
N ASP A 23 0.97 -7.17 20.63
CA ASP A 23 0.29 -7.90 21.69
C ASP A 23 0.23 -9.38 21.28
N ILE A 24 0.64 -10.25 22.19
CA ILE A 24 0.78 -11.69 21.97
C ILE A 24 -0.17 -12.43 22.89
N CYS A 25 -0.90 -13.40 22.34
CA CYS A 25 -1.65 -14.38 23.11
C CYS A 25 -1.05 -15.77 22.84
N GLU A 26 -0.58 -16.46 23.87
CA GLU A 26 -0.07 -17.83 23.79
C GLU A 26 -1.05 -18.80 24.45
N HIS A 27 -1.39 -19.87 23.73
CA HIS A 27 -2.24 -20.96 24.20
C HIS A 27 -1.49 -22.29 24.06
N PRO A 28 -0.86 -22.79 25.14
CA PRO A 28 -0.22 -24.10 25.14
C PRO A 28 -1.28 -25.20 24.91
N THR A 29 -1.03 -26.12 23.98
CA THR A 29 -2.03 -27.08 23.49
C THR A 29 -2.64 -27.98 24.57
N HIS A 30 -1.93 -28.20 25.68
CA HIS A 30 -2.39 -29.01 26.81
C HIS A 30 -2.85 -28.18 28.02
N SER A 31 -3.09 -26.88 27.84
CA SER A 31 -3.46 -25.93 28.89
C SER A 31 -4.80 -25.27 28.58
N LYS A 32 -5.62 -25.04 29.61
CA LYS A 32 -6.81 -24.17 29.49
C LYS A 32 -6.49 -22.68 29.67
N LYS A 33 -5.24 -22.33 29.97
CA LYS A 33 -4.81 -20.97 30.28
C LYS A 33 -4.13 -20.31 29.08
N TYR A 34 -4.56 -19.08 28.80
CA TYR A 34 -3.88 -18.15 27.91
C TYR A 34 -2.81 -17.36 28.65
N HIS A 35 -1.69 -17.08 27.98
CA HIS A 35 -0.64 -16.19 28.48
C HIS A 35 -0.52 -14.98 27.56
N TYR A 36 -0.46 -13.79 28.15
CA TYR A 36 -0.36 -12.54 27.40
C TYR A 36 1.02 -11.94 27.57
N SER A 37 1.61 -11.46 26.49
CA SER A 37 2.86 -10.72 26.52
C SER A 37 2.88 -9.62 25.46
N ILE A 38 3.85 -8.71 25.58
CA ILE A 38 4.02 -7.61 24.65
C ILE A 38 5.46 -7.66 24.12
N ILE A 39 5.61 -7.63 22.80
CA ILE A 39 6.90 -7.50 22.13
C ILE A 39 7.03 -6.06 21.64
N LYS A 40 8.17 -5.42 21.93
CA LYS A 40 8.48 -4.09 21.37
C LYS A 40 8.69 -4.21 19.86
N HIS A 41 8.34 -3.17 19.10
CA HIS A 41 8.63 -3.08 17.66
C HIS A 41 10.14 -2.92 17.39
N LYS A 42 10.92 -3.97 17.64
CA LYS A 42 12.37 -4.05 17.44
C LYS A 42 12.77 -5.44 16.92
N PRO A 43 13.64 -5.53 15.90
CA PRO A 43 14.12 -6.81 15.38
C PRO A 43 14.74 -7.71 16.44
N GLU A 44 15.50 -7.15 17.38
CA GLU A 44 16.16 -7.86 18.47
C GLU A 44 15.14 -8.47 19.43
N ALA A 45 14.12 -7.70 19.82
CA ALA A 45 13.06 -8.17 20.70
C ALA A 45 12.26 -9.32 20.08
N LEU A 46 11.99 -9.25 18.77
CA LEU A 46 11.31 -10.32 18.04
C LEU A 46 12.20 -11.56 17.90
N HIS A 47 13.51 -11.37 17.72
CA HIS A 47 14.47 -12.47 17.68
C HIS A 47 14.58 -13.19 19.03
N GLU A 48 14.77 -12.43 20.11
CA GLU A 48 14.82 -12.94 21.47
C GLU A 48 13.53 -13.72 21.80
N TRP A 49 12.37 -13.15 21.46
CA TRP A 49 11.10 -13.82 21.65
C TRP A 49 11.00 -15.15 20.88
N ALA A 50 11.30 -15.15 19.57
CA ALA A 50 11.25 -16.35 18.74
C ALA A 50 12.23 -17.44 19.21
N MET A 51 13.41 -17.05 19.72
CA MET A 51 14.39 -17.98 20.27
C MET A 51 13.98 -18.49 21.66
N SER A 52 13.34 -17.66 22.48
CA SER A 52 12.79 -18.08 23.78
C SER A 52 11.74 -19.18 23.61
N LEU A 53 10.92 -19.09 22.57
CA LEU A 53 9.95 -20.11 22.20
C LEU A 53 10.63 -21.45 21.83
N LYS A 54 11.71 -21.40 21.03
CA LYS A 54 12.51 -22.58 20.69
C LYS A 54 13.12 -23.24 21.93
N GLN A 55 13.55 -22.44 22.91
CA GLN A 55 14.12 -22.93 24.16
C GLN A 55 13.05 -23.56 25.07
N ARG A 56 11.86 -22.96 25.16
CA ARG A 56 10.73 -23.49 25.94
C ARG A 56 10.15 -24.78 25.36
N TYR A 57 10.14 -24.91 24.02
CA TYR A 57 9.55 -26.03 23.30
C TYR A 57 10.57 -26.70 22.37
N PRO A 58 11.60 -27.38 22.91
CA PRO A 58 12.67 -27.95 22.10
C PRO A 58 12.12 -29.03 21.16
N ASN A 59 12.56 -29.00 19.90
CA ASN A 59 12.20 -29.94 18.83
C ASN A 59 10.69 -30.04 18.51
N GLN A 60 9.88 -29.08 18.97
CA GLN A 60 8.45 -29.02 18.67
C GLN A 60 8.14 -27.85 17.74
N LYS A 61 7.06 -28.00 16.95
CA LYS A 61 6.56 -26.92 16.11
C LYS A 61 5.66 -25.99 16.92
N ILE A 62 5.64 -24.74 16.50
CA ILE A 62 4.84 -23.66 17.10
C ILE A 62 4.00 -23.03 16.00
N ALA A 63 2.68 -22.96 16.21
CA ALA A 63 1.78 -22.30 15.28
C ALA A 63 1.59 -20.85 15.68
N ILE A 64 1.78 -19.94 14.73
CA ILE A 64 1.55 -18.51 14.92
C ILE A 64 0.53 -18.08 13.88
N VAL A 65 -0.55 -17.42 14.28
CA VAL A 65 -1.53 -16.80 13.38
C VAL A 65 -1.43 -15.28 13.47
N CYS A 66 -1.63 -14.61 12.35
CA CYS A 66 -1.85 -13.16 12.30
C CYS A 66 -2.68 -12.75 11.08
N GLU A 67 -3.15 -11.51 11.05
CA GLU A 67 -3.91 -10.94 9.93
C GLU A 67 -3.09 -10.70 8.63
N LEU A 68 -1.76 -10.88 8.68
CA LEU A 68 -0.87 -10.57 7.56
C LEU A 68 -0.51 -11.81 6.73
N GLN A 69 -0.65 -11.72 5.40
CA GLN A 69 -0.12 -12.73 4.47
C GLN A 69 1.33 -12.45 4.07
N LYS A 70 1.69 -11.17 3.99
CA LYS A 70 3.01 -10.65 3.59
C LYS A 70 3.32 -9.40 4.40
N GLY A 71 4.59 -9.13 4.66
CA GLY A 71 5.01 -7.91 5.35
C GLY A 71 6.16 -8.13 6.34
N PRO A 72 6.60 -7.07 7.04
CA PRO A 72 7.78 -7.08 7.90
C PRO A 72 7.75 -8.18 8.97
N LEU A 73 6.61 -8.39 9.63
CA LEU A 73 6.43 -9.46 10.62
C LEU A 73 6.67 -10.85 10.01
N ILE A 74 6.02 -11.13 8.88
CA ILE A 74 6.14 -12.40 8.18
C ILE A 74 7.59 -12.64 7.76
N TYR A 75 8.26 -11.64 7.19
CA TYR A 75 9.67 -11.76 6.79
C TYR A 75 10.60 -12.01 7.97
N ALA A 76 10.33 -11.38 9.12
CA ALA A 76 11.13 -11.53 10.32
C ALA A 76 10.94 -12.90 11.00
N LEU A 77 9.74 -13.49 10.92
CA LEU A 77 9.44 -14.79 11.53
C LEU A 77 9.68 -15.99 10.62
N ALA A 78 9.49 -15.85 9.30
CA ALA A 78 9.60 -16.96 8.35
C ALA A 78 10.99 -17.59 8.27
N LYS A 79 12.02 -16.91 8.79
CA LYS A 79 13.40 -17.45 8.88
C LYS A 79 13.57 -18.53 9.97
N TYR A 80 12.61 -18.70 10.88
CA TYR A 80 12.70 -19.65 11.99
C TYR A 80 11.97 -20.96 11.68
N SER A 81 12.72 -22.04 11.45
CA SER A 81 12.17 -23.36 11.08
C SER A 81 11.20 -24.00 12.09
N HIS A 82 11.24 -23.60 13.37
CA HIS A 82 10.35 -24.12 14.41
C HIS A 82 8.99 -23.42 14.44
N LEU A 83 8.82 -22.33 13.68
CA LEU A 83 7.58 -21.57 13.57
C LEU A 83 6.84 -21.97 12.29
N THR A 84 5.54 -22.17 12.40
CA THR A 84 4.62 -22.33 11.27
C THR A 84 3.62 -21.18 11.32
N LEU A 85 3.65 -20.35 10.28
CA LEU A 85 2.85 -19.13 10.23
C LEU A 85 1.54 -19.41 9.51
N PHE A 86 0.44 -19.01 10.10
CA PHE A 86 -0.91 -19.06 9.55
C PHE A 86 -1.40 -17.64 9.31
N THR A 87 -2.25 -17.47 8.31
CA THR A 87 -2.90 -16.19 8.04
C THR A 87 -4.40 -16.30 8.24
N VAL A 88 -4.98 -15.27 8.86
CA VAL A 88 -6.42 -15.07 8.95
C VAL A 88 -6.80 -13.77 8.25
N ASN A 89 -7.99 -13.70 7.65
CA ASN A 89 -8.45 -12.47 7.02
C ASN A 89 -8.86 -11.44 8.11
N PRO A 90 -8.43 -10.17 8.04
CA PRO A 90 -8.81 -9.15 9.02
C PRO A 90 -10.32 -8.99 9.20
N SER A 91 -11.07 -9.15 8.10
CA SER A 91 -12.53 -9.08 8.15
C SER A 91 -13.16 -10.25 8.93
N THR A 92 -12.49 -11.40 9.00
CA THR A 92 -12.93 -12.55 9.79
C THR A 92 -12.76 -12.24 11.28
N VAL A 93 -11.58 -11.75 11.69
CA VAL A 93 -11.30 -11.35 13.07
C VAL A 93 -12.28 -10.27 13.53
N ALA A 94 -12.48 -9.22 12.72
CA ALA A 94 -13.42 -8.15 13.02
C ALA A 94 -14.88 -8.62 13.16
N LYS A 95 -15.32 -9.57 12.31
CA LYS A 95 -16.68 -10.15 12.40
C LYS A 95 -16.81 -11.06 13.62
N TYR A 96 -15.79 -11.84 13.94
CA TYR A 96 -15.77 -12.69 15.13
C TYR A 96 -15.89 -11.83 16.40
N ARG A 97 -15.09 -10.76 16.50
CA ARG A 97 -15.19 -9.77 17.59
C ARG A 97 -16.62 -9.25 17.75
N LYS A 98 -17.24 -8.78 16.67
CA LYS A 98 -18.61 -8.25 16.69
C LYS A 98 -19.65 -9.30 17.11
N ALA A 99 -19.44 -10.56 16.76
CA ALA A 99 -20.38 -11.63 17.09
C ALA A 99 -20.39 -11.96 18.59
N PHE A 100 -19.24 -11.88 19.26
CA PHE A 100 -19.08 -12.29 20.66
C PHE A 100 -18.89 -11.13 21.64
N THR A 101 -18.66 -9.91 21.13
CA THR A 101 -18.50 -8.71 21.96
C THR A 101 -19.14 -7.49 21.27
N PRO A 102 -20.48 -7.40 21.28
CA PRO A 102 -21.22 -6.34 20.60
C PRO A 102 -21.14 -4.98 21.30
N SER A 103 -20.69 -4.91 22.55
CA SER A 103 -20.72 -3.71 23.39
C SER A 103 -19.57 -2.72 23.17
N GLY A 104 -18.51 -3.10 22.44
CA GLY A 104 -17.34 -2.25 22.21
C GLY A 104 -16.65 -1.79 23.51
N ALA A 105 -16.68 -2.64 24.53
CA ALA A 105 -16.27 -2.27 25.88
C ALA A 105 -14.75 -2.42 26.03
N LYS A 106 -14.20 -1.83 27.10
CA LYS A 106 -12.77 -1.88 27.37
C LYS A 106 -12.23 -3.29 27.67
N ASP A 107 -13.14 -4.23 27.92
CA ASP A 107 -12.87 -5.64 28.19
C ASP A 107 -13.01 -6.52 26.94
N ASP A 108 -13.09 -5.91 25.75
CA ASP A 108 -13.10 -6.66 24.49
C ASP A 108 -11.82 -7.51 24.37
N PRO A 109 -11.94 -8.79 23.97
CA PRO A 109 -10.79 -9.65 23.78
C PRO A 109 -9.81 -9.04 22.77
N SER A 110 -8.52 -9.09 23.07
CA SER A 110 -7.50 -8.58 22.14
C SER A 110 -7.53 -9.36 20.84
N ASP A 111 -7.10 -8.73 19.74
CA ASP A 111 -7.11 -9.37 18.43
C ASP A 111 -6.23 -10.62 18.44
N ALA A 112 -5.11 -10.58 19.17
CA ALA A 112 -4.28 -11.75 19.42
C ALA A 112 -5.04 -12.93 20.07
N LEU A 113 -5.98 -12.69 21.00
CA LEU A 113 -6.80 -13.77 21.58
C LEU A 113 -7.77 -14.32 20.54
N ILE A 114 -8.49 -13.46 19.83
CA ILE A 114 -9.44 -13.86 18.78
C ILE A 114 -8.74 -14.69 17.71
N GLU A 115 -7.55 -14.26 17.28
CA GLU A 115 -6.73 -15.00 16.33
C GLU A 115 -6.39 -16.41 16.85
N VAL A 116 -5.92 -16.55 18.10
CA VAL A 116 -5.64 -17.86 18.70
C VAL A 116 -6.89 -18.73 18.75
N GLU A 117 -8.04 -18.18 19.11
CA GLU A 117 -9.30 -18.93 19.15
C GLU A 117 -9.68 -19.45 17.75
N ILE A 118 -9.58 -18.59 16.73
CA ILE A 118 -9.81 -18.99 15.34
C ILE A 118 -8.81 -20.07 14.91
N LEU A 119 -7.53 -19.92 15.24
CA LEU A 119 -6.51 -20.93 14.93
C LEU A 119 -6.80 -22.25 15.63
N THR A 120 -7.25 -22.22 16.89
CA THR A 120 -7.56 -23.40 17.69
C THR A 120 -8.76 -24.15 17.10
N LEU A 121 -9.82 -23.43 16.72
CA LEU A 121 -11.08 -24.01 16.28
C LEU A 121 -11.12 -24.36 14.79
N HIS A 122 -10.33 -23.68 13.97
CA HIS A 122 -10.46 -23.68 12.50
C HIS A 122 -9.12 -23.79 11.77
N MET A 123 -8.09 -24.37 12.38
CA MET A 123 -6.77 -24.56 11.77
C MET A 123 -6.82 -25.18 10.37
N ASP A 124 -7.73 -26.13 10.16
CA ASP A 124 -7.95 -26.84 8.90
C ASP A 124 -8.42 -25.94 7.76
N LYS A 125 -8.99 -24.77 8.09
CA LYS A 125 -9.48 -23.76 7.15
C LYS A 125 -8.50 -22.61 6.92
N LEU A 126 -7.43 -22.53 7.71
CA LEU A 126 -6.44 -21.47 7.60
C LEU A 126 -5.33 -21.87 6.63
N ALA A 127 -4.82 -20.88 5.90
CA ALA A 127 -3.69 -21.06 5.02
C ALA A 127 -2.38 -20.91 5.81
N VAL A 128 -1.44 -21.83 5.58
CA VAL A 128 -0.06 -21.68 6.03
C VAL A 128 0.67 -20.75 5.08
N ILE A 129 1.42 -19.81 5.64
CA ILE A 129 2.29 -18.92 4.88
C ILE A 129 3.56 -19.68 4.56
N GLU A 130 3.66 -20.17 3.33
CA GLU A 130 4.90 -20.73 2.82
C GLU A 130 5.80 -19.60 2.29
N PRO A 131 7.07 -19.53 2.72
CA PRO A 131 7.96 -18.49 2.23
C PRO A 131 8.20 -18.69 0.73
N GLU A 132 7.72 -17.74 -0.06
CA GLU A 132 8.00 -17.67 -1.49
C GLU A 132 9.53 -17.62 -1.76
N SER A 133 9.96 -17.89 -2.99
CA SER A 133 11.36 -17.66 -3.34
C SER A 133 11.70 -16.17 -3.25
N ALA A 134 12.98 -15.84 -3.03
CA ALA A 134 13.42 -14.43 -3.04
C ALA A 134 13.05 -13.73 -4.36
N ALA A 135 13.19 -14.42 -5.49
CA ALA A 135 12.83 -13.89 -6.81
C ALA A 135 11.34 -13.56 -6.94
N ILE A 136 10.44 -14.42 -6.45
CA ILE A 136 8.99 -14.17 -6.48
C ILE A 136 8.64 -12.96 -5.60
N ARG A 137 9.19 -12.88 -4.39
CA ARG A 137 8.98 -11.73 -3.50
C ARG A 137 9.47 -10.42 -4.13
N SER A 138 10.64 -10.43 -4.75
CA SER A 138 11.18 -9.25 -5.45
C SER A 138 10.28 -8.82 -6.62
N LEU A 139 9.79 -9.78 -7.42
CA LEU A 139 8.86 -9.50 -8.50
C LEU A 139 7.55 -8.88 -7.97
N ALA A 140 6.99 -9.45 -6.90
CA ALA A 140 5.78 -8.92 -6.27
C ALA A 140 5.97 -7.47 -5.79
N GLN A 141 7.11 -7.17 -5.16
CA GLN A 141 7.44 -5.80 -4.73
C GLN A 141 7.54 -4.82 -5.91
N LEU A 142 8.19 -5.21 -7.01
CA LEU A 142 8.29 -4.38 -8.22
C LEU A 142 6.91 -4.12 -8.85
N VAL A 143 6.02 -5.12 -8.86
CA VAL A 143 4.65 -4.97 -9.36
C VAL A 143 3.85 -3.99 -8.51
N GLU A 144 3.91 -4.10 -7.18
CA GLU A 144 3.24 -3.14 -6.29
C GLU A 144 3.82 -1.72 -6.44
N TYR A 145 5.14 -1.60 -6.53
CA TYR A 145 5.80 -0.31 -6.76
C TYR A 145 5.33 0.33 -8.07
N ARG A 146 5.28 -0.43 -9.17
CA ARG A 146 4.74 0.06 -10.46
C ARG A 146 3.30 0.54 -10.33
N ARG A 147 2.43 -0.20 -9.63
CA ARG A 147 1.03 0.23 -9.40
C ARG A 147 0.97 1.56 -8.65
N GLY A 148 1.80 1.72 -7.62
CA GLY A 148 1.92 2.98 -6.87
C GLY A 148 2.39 4.15 -7.75
N LEU A 149 3.37 3.93 -8.63
CA LEU A 149 3.83 4.96 -9.58
C LEU A 149 2.74 5.35 -10.58
N VAL A 150 1.99 4.39 -11.12
CA VAL A 150 0.87 4.67 -12.02
C VAL A 150 -0.20 5.51 -11.31
N GLN A 151 -0.58 5.12 -10.09
CA GLN A 151 -1.55 5.91 -9.31
C GLN A 151 -1.01 7.33 -9.03
N SER A 152 0.26 7.45 -8.66
CA SER A 152 0.89 8.76 -8.42
C SER A 152 0.89 9.65 -9.66
N SER A 153 1.10 9.06 -10.84
CA SER A 153 1.02 9.78 -12.12
C SER A 153 -0.39 10.30 -12.40
N VAL A 154 -1.42 9.47 -12.18
CA VAL A 154 -2.83 9.87 -12.30
C VAL A 154 -3.17 10.99 -11.31
N ASP A 155 -2.78 10.84 -10.05
CA ASP A 155 -3.05 11.83 -9.00
C ASP A 155 -2.37 13.17 -9.31
N LEU A 156 -1.13 13.14 -9.80
CA LEU A 156 -0.40 14.35 -10.18
C LEU A 156 -1.03 15.04 -11.40
N SER A 157 -1.42 14.27 -12.42
CA SER A 157 -2.12 14.79 -13.61
C SER A 157 -3.45 15.44 -13.23
N ASN A 158 -4.19 14.84 -12.30
CA ASN A 158 -5.43 15.41 -11.75
C ASN A 158 -5.18 16.70 -10.97
N LYS A 159 -4.14 16.75 -10.14
CA LYS A 159 -3.74 17.97 -9.41
C LYS A 159 -3.37 19.10 -10.36
N ILE A 160 -2.52 18.83 -11.36
CA ILE A 160 -2.14 19.81 -12.39
C ILE A 160 -3.39 20.30 -13.13
N THR A 161 -4.27 19.38 -13.52
CA THR A 161 -5.52 19.71 -14.21
C THR A 161 -6.42 20.60 -13.35
N ALA A 162 -6.58 20.29 -12.07
CA ALA A 162 -7.37 21.10 -11.14
C ALA A 162 -6.77 22.50 -10.96
N THR A 163 -5.44 22.60 -10.82
CA THR A 163 -4.72 23.87 -10.74
C THR A 163 -4.91 24.71 -12.00
N LEU A 164 -4.75 24.11 -13.19
CA LEU A 164 -4.93 24.82 -14.46
C LEU A 164 -6.36 25.30 -14.68
N LYS A 165 -7.38 24.56 -14.22
CA LYS A 165 -8.78 25.02 -14.30
C LYS A 165 -9.03 26.36 -13.60
N ASN A 166 -8.24 26.69 -12.57
CA ASN A 166 -8.42 27.92 -11.81
C ASN A 166 -7.94 29.17 -12.55
N TYR A 167 -7.00 29.06 -13.49
CA TYR A 167 -6.39 30.25 -14.11
C TYR A 167 -5.98 30.11 -15.60
N TYR A 168 -5.79 28.90 -16.10
CA TYR A 168 -5.30 28.62 -17.45
C TYR A 168 -5.98 27.38 -18.08
N PRO A 169 -7.33 27.35 -18.15
CA PRO A 169 -8.08 26.18 -18.61
C PRO A 169 -7.84 25.83 -20.09
N GLN A 170 -7.45 26.80 -20.92
CA GLN A 170 -7.26 26.61 -22.38
C GLN A 170 -6.15 25.61 -22.68
N ALA A 171 -5.12 25.53 -21.83
CA ALA A 171 -4.08 24.54 -21.97
C ALA A 171 -4.63 23.09 -21.90
N LEU A 172 -5.74 22.88 -21.19
CA LEU A 172 -6.40 21.59 -21.09
C LEU A 172 -7.22 21.22 -22.34
N GLU A 173 -7.51 22.19 -23.21
CA GLU A 173 -8.21 22.00 -24.48
C GLU A 173 -7.22 21.70 -25.62
N TRP A 174 -6.02 22.27 -25.56
CA TRP A 174 -4.98 22.05 -26.58
C TRP A 174 -4.38 20.65 -26.52
N PHE A 175 -4.47 19.98 -25.37
CA PHE A 175 -3.94 18.63 -25.14
C PHE A 175 -5.04 17.70 -24.63
N GLY A 176 -5.38 16.68 -25.44
CA GLY A 176 -6.34 15.65 -25.04
C GLY A 176 -5.84 14.79 -23.89
N GLU A 177 -4.56 14.41 -23.92
CA GLU A 177 -3.90 13.60 -22.90
C GLU A 177 -3.01 14.48 -22.01
N LYS A 178 -3.20 14.39 -20.69
CA LYS A 178 -2.55 15.24 -19.67
C LYS A 178 -1.41 14.53 -18.92
N ASP A 179 -1.16 13.28 -19.25
CA ASP A 179 -0.09 12.42 -18.72
C ASP A 179 1.07 12.24 -19.72
N THR A 180 1.15 13.14 -20.72
CA THR A 180 2.17 13.11 -21.76
C THR A 180 3.31 14.08 -21.47
N MET A 181 4.54 13.72 -21.87
CA MET A 181 5.71 14.61 -21.73
C MET A 181 5.53 15.95 -22.42
N ILE A 182 4.92 15.96 -23.61
CA ILE A 182 4.64 17.20 -24.36
C ILE A 182 3.75 18.17 -23.58
N PHE A 183 2.77 17.66 -22.83
CA PHE A 183 1.90 18.49 -21.99
C PHE A 183 2.68 19.04 -20.79
N CYS A 184 3.43 18.18 -20.08
CA CYS A 184 4.25 18.59 -18.94
C CYS A 184 5.26 19.68 -19.34
N ASP A 185 6.03 19.44 -20.39
CA ASP A 185 7.07 20.37 -20.87
C ASP A 185 6.46 21.67 -21.40
N PHE A 186 5.24 21.62 -21.96
CA PHE A 186 4.50 22.80 -22.40
C PHE A 186 4.11 23.69 -21.21
N ILE A 187 3.56 23.09 -20.15
CA ILE A 187 3.16 23.82 -18.94
C ILE A 187 4.39 24.35 -18.18
N GLU A 188 5.49 23.58 -18.14
CA GLU A 188 6.75 24.04 -17.53
C GLU A 188 7.32 25.25 -18.28
N ARG A 189 7.35 25.19 -19.62
CA ARG A 189 7.88 26.26 -20.46
C ARG A 189 6.96 27.49 -20.49
N TRP A 190 5.65 27.28 -20.51
CA TRP A 190 4.64 28.34 -20.56
C TRP A 190 3.53 28.11 -19.52
N PRO A 191 3.80 28.41 -18.24
CA PRO A 191 2.86 28.12 -17.15
C PRO A 191 1.65 29.05 -17.11
N SER A 192 1.46 29.96 -18.08
CA SER A 192 0.28 30.83 -18.12
C SER A 192 -0.04 31.30 -19.52
N LEU A 193 -1.30 31.69 -19.73
CA LEU A 193 -1.76 32.21 -21.02
C LEU A 193 -0.94 33.43 -21.47
N SER A 194 -0.63 34.34 -20.54
CA SER A 194 0.15 35.55 -20.87
C SER A 194 1.58 35.25 -21.31
N LYS A 195 2.17 34.13 -20.85
CA LYS A 195 3.49 33.67 -21.30
C LYS A 195 3.41 33.03 -22.69
N ILE A 196 2.46 32.12 -22.93
CA ILE A 196 2.34 31.46 -24.24
C ILE A 196 1.96 32.44 -25.35
N LYS A 197 1.12 33.45 -25.09
CA LYS A 197 0.70 34.42 -26.13
C LYS A 197 1.88 35.23 -26.69
N ARG A 198 2.95 35.42 -25.91
CA ARG A 198 4.20 36.09 -26.34
C ARG A 198 5.07 35.20 -27.23
N ALA A 199 4.87 33.88 -27.22
CA ALA A 199 5.61 32.98 -28.08
C ALA A 199 5.31 33.25 -29.56
N ARG A 200 6.36 33.19 -30.39
CA ARG A 200 6.25 33.30 -31.85
C ARG A 200 5.78 31.97 -32.43
N LYS A 201 5.10 32.02 -33.58
CA LYS A 201 4.61 30.81 -34.28
C LYS A 201 5.71 29.77 -34.50
N HIS A 202 6.89 30.20 -34.96
CA HIS A 202 8.03 29.31 -35.18
C HIS A 202 8.48 28.60 -33.89
N THR A 203 8.55 29.32 -32.76
CA THR A 203 8.92 28.75 -31.46
C THR A 203 7.95 27.67 -30.99
N LEU A 204 6.65 27.83 -31.26
CA LEU A 204 5.63 26.83 -30.94
C LEU A 204 5.75 25.60 -31.84
N LEU A 205 5.97 25.80 -33.13
CA LEU A 205 6.19 24.71 -34.08
C LEU A 205 7.45 23.91 -33.74
N ASP A 206 8.54 24.58 -33.40
CA ASP A 206 9.80 23.94 -33.00
C ASP A 206 9.60 23.09 -31.74
N PHE A 207 8.86 23.62 -30.76
CA PHE A 207 8.48 22.87 -29.57
C PHE A 207 7.66 21.62 -29.92
N PHE A 208 6.61 21.74 -30.73
CA PHE A 208 5.82 20.56 -31.11
C PHE A 208 6.66 19.53 -31.88
N ASN A 209 7.55 19.98 -32.76
CA ASN A 209 8.48 19.11 -33.48
C ASN A 209 9.48 18.40 -32.56
N SER A 210 9.99 19.06 -31.52
CA SER A 210 10.89 18.41 -30.55
C SER A 210 10.21 17.31 -29.73
N HIS A 211 8.88 17.31 -29.66
CA HIS A 211 8.08 16.27 -29.02
C HIS A 211 7.44 15.28 -30.01
N ASN A 212 7.96 15.19 -31.24
CA ASN A 212 7.44 14.32 -32.30
C ASN A 212 5.96 14.59 -32.68
N SER A 213 5.43 15.77 -32.36
CA SER A 213 4.08 16.19 -32.75
C SER A 213 4.15 16.90 -34.10
N HIS A 214 4.06 16.15 -35.19
CA HIS A 214 4.25 16.67 -36.56
C HIS A 214 2.96 16.93 -37.35
N TYR A 215 1.79 16.65 -36.77
CA TYR A 215 0.51 16.87 -37.42
C TYR A 215 0.25 18.37 -37.62
N ALA A 216 0.51 18.86 -38.83
CA ALA A 216 0.49 20.27 -39.17
C ALA A 216 -0.87 20.92 -38.88
N ASP A 217 -1.98 20.25 -39.22
CA ASP A 217 -3.32 20.79 -39.01
C ASP A 217 -3.64 20.94 -37.52
N ILE A 218 -3.31 19.94 -36.70
CA ILE A 218 -3.51 19.97 -35.24
C ILE A 218 -2.65 21.09 -34.62
N ASN A 219 -1.38 21.18 -35.00
CA ASN A 219 -0.48 22.21 -34.47
C ASN A 219 -0.90 23.62 -34.90
N ASN A 220 -1.33 23.81 -36.15
CA ASN A 220 -1.85 25.10 -36.61
C ASN A 220 -3.13 25.47 -35.87
N ALA A 221 -4.06 24.52 -35.66
CA ALA A 221 -5.28 24.74 -34.88
C ALA A 221 -4.97 25.16 -33.43
N ARG A 222 -4.01 24.47 -32.77
CA ARG A 222 -3.52 24.87 -31.44
C ARG A 222 -2.97 26.29 -31.44
N ILE A 223 -2.12 26.64 -32.41
CA ILE A 223 -1.49 27.96 -32.48
C ILE A 223 -2.55 29.06 -32.68
N THR A 224 -3.54 28.83 -33.55
CA THR A 224 -4.66 29.75 -33.75
C THR A 224 -5.44 29.93 -32.44
N SER A 225 -5.83 28.82 -31.80
CA SER A 225 -6.54 28.83 -30.51
C SER A 225 -5.76 29.56 -29.41
N ILE A 226 -4.43 29.38 -29.34
CA ILE A 226 -3.56 30.12 -28.40
C ILE A 226 -3.66 31.65 -28.61
N LYS A 227 -3.70 32.12 -29.86
CA LYS A 227 -3.73 33.55 -30.15
C LYS A 227 -5.10 34.16 -29.84
N GLU A 228 -6.16 33.42 -30.12
CA GLU A 228 -7.55 33.84 -29.89
C GLU A 228 -7.98 33.70 -28.42
N ALA A 229 -7.34 32.81 -27.66
CA ALA A 229 -7.67 32.54 -26.26
C ALA A 229 -7.65 33.81 -25.39
N MET A 230 -8.72 33.97 -24.59
CA MET A 230 -8.87 35.02 -23.58
C MET A 230 -8.55 34.47 -22.19
N PRO A 231 -7.91 35.24 -21.29
CA PRO A 231 -7.63 34.78 -19.93
C PRO A 231 -8.93 34.49 -19.16
N LEU A 232 -8.92 33.46 -18.31
CA LEU A 232 -10.03 33.19 -17.40
C LEU A 232 -10.15 34.28 -16.32
N THR A 233 -9.00 34.74 -15.83
CA THR A 233 -8.86 35.82 -14.87
C THR A 233 -7.55 36.55 -15.11
N GLU A 234 -7.48 37.83 -14.73
CA GLU A 234 -6.23 38.62 -14.67
C GLU A 234 -5.73 38.78 -13.23
N ASP A 235 -6.42 38.17 -12.25
CA ASP A 235 -6.05 38.22 -10.84
C ASP A 235 -4.72 37.50 -10.59
N LYS A 236 -3.69 38.28 -10.26
CA LYS A 236 -2.35 37.77 -9.95
C LYS A 236 -2.35 36.84 -8.74
N GLY A 237 -3.26 37.04 -7.78
CA GLY A 237 -3.43 36.18 -6.61
C GLY A 237 -4.00 34.80 -6.94
N VAL A 238 -4.49 34.58 -8.16
CA VAL A 238 -4.95 33.27 -8.65
C VAL A 238 -3.93 32.65 -9.63
N ILE A 239 -3.15 33.47 -10.34
CA ILE A 239 -2.23 33.03 -11.40
C ILE A 239 -0.81 32.71 -10.89
N VAL A 240 -0.31 33.45 -9.91
CA VAL A 240 1.08 33.36 -9.42
C VAL A 240 1.32 32.33 -8.29
N PRO A 241 0.40 32.15 -7.31
CA PRO A 241 0.68 31.28 -6.17
C PRO A 241 0.68 29.79 -6.49
#